data_AF-A0A8S8Z813-F1
#
_entry.id   AF-A0A8S8Z813-F1
#
_cell.length_a   1.000
_cell.length_b   1.000
_cell.length_c   1.000
_cell.angle_alpha   90.00
_cell.angle_beta   90.00
_cell.angle_gamma   90.00
#
_symmetry.space_group_name_H-M   'P 1'
#
loop_
_entity.id
_entity.type
_entity.pdbx_description
1 polymer ?
#
loop_
_entity_poly.entity_id
_entity_poly.type
_entity_poly.pdbx_seq_one_letter_code
_entity_poly.pdbx_strand_id
1 'polypeptide(L)' 'MDLLVAFKNDAAGHNMAKHISQNMEKDGDMYRGKNFDLIEIDTPAISADWLDEQYDYDGFVFLSKTCS' A
#
# COMPACT_ATOMS: atom_id res chain seq x y z
N MET A 1 -6.48 -11.65 3.63
CA MET A 1 -5.30 -10.90 4.11
C MET A 1 -5.51 -9.43 3.76
N ASP A 2 -4.95 -8.48 4.51
CA ASP A 2 -5.09 -7.05 4.19
C ASP A 2 -3.99 -6.58 3.22
N LEU A 3 -4.33 -5.58 2.38
CA LEU A 3 -3.37 -4.89 1.52
C LEU A 3 -3.13 -3.46 2.03
N LEU A 4 -1.89 -3.16 2.38
CA LEU A 4 -1.45 -1.80 2.67
C LEU A 4 -1.14 -1.08 1.36
N VAL A 5 -1.77 0.07 1.15
CA VAL A 5 -1.62 0.85 -0.08
C VAL A 5 -1.01 2.20 0.26
N ALA A 6 0.18 2.47 -0.28
CA ALA A 6 0.86 3.77 -0.15
C ALA A 6 0.95 4.47 -1.50
N PHE A 7 0.72 5.78 -1.52
CA PHE A 7 0.95 6.60 -2.71
C PHE A 7 2.39 7.12 -2.70
N LYS A 8 3.18 6.88 -3.76
CA LYS A 8 4.60 7.27 -3.80
C LYS A 8 4.83 8.78 -3.63
N ASN A 9 3.89 9.60 -4.08
CA ASN A 9 4.00 11.06 -3.97
C ASN A 9 3.42 11.61 -2.66
N ASP A 10 2.89 10.75 -1.78
CA ASP A 10 2.60 11.11 -0.39
C ASP A 10 3.83 10.81 0.46
N ALA A 11 4.53 11.86 0.91
CA ALA A 11 5.73 11.72 1.73
C ALA A 11 5.50 10.88 2.99
N ALA A 12 4.33 10.96 3.63
CA ALA A 12 4.04 10.13 4.81
C ALA A 12 3.77 8.69 4.40
N GLY A 13 2.94 8.48 3.37
CA GLY A 13 2.63 7.17 2.80
C GLY A 13 3.88 6.41 2.37
N HIS A 14 4.73 7.05 1.56
CA HIS A 14 5.99 6.49 1.08
C HIS A 14 6.96 6.16 2.23
N ASN A 15 7.09 7.04 3.23
CA ASN A 15 7.96 6.79 4.38
C ASN A 15 7.47 5.60 5.22
N MET A 16 6.16 5.49 5.44
CA MET A 16 5.56 4.34 6.14
C MET A 16 5.80 3.06 5.35
N ALA A 17 5.53 3.06 4.05
CA ALA A 17 5.79 1.91 3.17
C ALA A 17 7.25 1.46 3.23
N LYS A 18 8.20 2.40 3.09
CA LYS A 18 9.63 2.13 3.15
C LYS A 18 10.07 1.56 4.50
N HIS A 19 9.46 1.98 5.61
CA HIS A 19 9.78 1.47 6.94
C HIS A 19 9.23 0.05 7.15
N ILE A 20 7.99 -0.19 6.75
CA ILE A 20 7.31 -1.48 6.91
C ILE A 20 7.94 -2.56 6.04
N SER A 21 8.29 -2.22 4.79
CA SER A 21 8.79 -3.18 3.80
C SER A 21 10.20 -3.74 4.07
N GLN A 22 10.93 -3.20 5.05
CA GLN A 22 12.30 -3.64 5.37
C GLN A 22 12.40 -5.12 5.76
N ASN A 23 11.31 -5.70 6.27
CA ASN A 23 11.24 -7.10 6.70
C ASN A 23 10.30 -7.94 5.82
N MET A 24 9.98 -7.45 4.63
CA MET A 24 9.07 -8.11 3.68
C MET A 24 9.86 -8.65 2.47
N GLU A 25 9.29 -9.64 1.79
CA GLU A 25 9.87 -10.15 0.55
C GLU A 25 9.38 -9.31 -0.63
N LYS A 26 10.30 -8.83 -1.48
CA LYS A 26 9.90 -8.06 -2.65
C LYS A 26 9.57 -8.99 -3.82
N ASP A 27 8.34 -8.93 -4.31
CA ASP A 27 7.78 -9.71 -5.41
C ASP A 27 7.21 -8.76 -6.47
N GLY A 28 8.03 -8.42 -7.46
CA GLY A 28 7.71 -7.40 -8.47
C GLY A 28 7.48 -6.03 -7.84
N ASP A 29 6.25 -5.52 -8.00
CA ASP A 29 5.80 -4.24 -7.46
C ASP A 29 5.20 -4.34 -6.05
N MET A 30 5.14 -5.55 -5.50
CA MET A 30 4.53 -5.83 -4.20
C MET A 30 5.59 -6.24 -3.18
N TYR A 31 5.33 -5.91 -1.93
CA TYR A 31 6.04 -6.46 -0.79
C TYR A 31 5.12 -7.48 -0.11
N ARG A 32 5.59 -8.72 -0.01
CA ARG A 32 4.88 -9.85 0.57
C ARG A 32 5.23 -10.00 2.05
N GLY A 33 4.20 -10.05 2.89
CA GLY A 33 4.34 -10.22 4.33
C GLY A 33 3.60 -11.45 4.84
N LYS A 34 3.76 -11.73 6.14
CA LYS A 34 3.04 -12.85 6.79
C LYS A 34 1.59 -12.52 7.14
N ASN A 35 1.31 -11.25 7.44
CA ASN A 35 0.02 -10.79 7.96
C ASN A 35 -0.70 -9.85 7.00
N PHE A 36 0.05 -9.21 6.12
CA PHE A 36 -0.44 -8.24 5.14
C PHE A 36 0.60 -8.11 4.03
N ASP A 37 0.12 -7.73 2.85
CA ASP A 37 0.98 -7.32 1.76
C ASP A 37 0.98 -5.79 1.64
N LEU A 38 1.95 -5.26 0.90
CA LEU A 38 2.09 -3.82 0.73
C LEU A 38 2.40 -3.49 -0.73
N ILE A 39 1.75 -2.46 -1.25
CA ILE A 39 2.02 -1.90 -2.58
C ILE A 39 2.24 -0.39 -2.51
N GLU A 40 3.18 0.08 -3.33
CA GLU A 40 3.39 1.51 -3.57
C GLU A 40 2.89 1.88 -4.97
N ILE A 41 1.80 2.65 -5.03
CA ILE A 41 1.13 3.04 -6.27
C ILE A 41 1.58 4.42 -6.76
N ASP A 42 1.57 4.61 -8.07
CA ASP A 42 1.93 5.87 -8.75
C ASP A 42 0.73 6.81 -8.99
N THR A 43 -0.48 6.33 -8.71
CA THR A 43 -1.73 7.09 -8.80
C THR A 43 -2.29 7.36 -7.40
N PRO A 44 -2.92 8.52 -7.16
CA PRO A 44 -3.57 8.77 -5.88
C PRO A 44 -4.64 7.73 -5.60
N ALA A 45 -4.65 7.19 -4.39
CA ALA A 45 -5.63 6.21 -3.91
C ALA A 45 -7.09 6.73 -3.79
N ILE A 46 -7.36 7.95 -4.27
CA ILE A 46 -8.52 8.76 -3.91
C ILE A 46 -9.86 8.16 -4.38
N SER A 47 -9.88 7.30 -5.40
CA SER A 47 -11.13 6.67 -5.85
C SER A 47 -11.30 5.20 -5.46
N ALA A 48 -10.24 4.47 -5.08
CA ALA A 48 -10.21 3.06 -4.65
C ALA A 48 -10.94 1.98 -5.50
N ASP A 49 -11.89 2.33 -6.38
CA ASP A 49 -12.77 1.41 -7.11
C ASP A 49 -12.01 0.39 -7.98
N TRP A 50 -10.82 0.75 -8.45
CA TRP A 50 -9.99 -0.12 -9.27
C TRP A 50 -9.18 -1.16 -8.46
N LEU A 51 -9.05 -0.97 -7.14
CA LEU A 51 -8.29 -1.86 -6.28
C LEU A 51 -9.03 -3.18 -6.07
N ASP A 52 -10.34 -3.12 -5.83
CA ASP A 52 -11.21 -4.30 -5.71
C ASP A 52 -11.25 -5.12 -7.01
N GLU A 53 -11.08 -4.47 -8.16
CA GLU A 53 -11.03 -5.15 -9.47
C GLU A 53 -9.69 -5.86 -9.74
N GLN A 54 -8.59 -5.34 -9.18
CA GLN A 54 -7.23 -5.83 -9.46
C GLN A 54 -6.65 -6.72 -8.37
N TYR A 55 -7.13 -6.59 -7.13
CA TYR A 55 -6.54 -7.24 -5.97
C TYR A 55 -7.60 -7.94 -5.12
N ASP A 56 -7.42 -9.24 -4.92
CA ASP A 56 -8.29 -10.07 -4.10
C ASP A 56 -7.78 -10.11 -2.64
N TYR A 57 -8.19 -9.12 -1.84
CA TYR A 57 -7.83 -8.96 -0.42
C TYR A 57 -9.06 -8.72 0.44
N ASP A 58 -8.97 -9.05 1.74
CA ASP A 58 -10.08 -8.89 2.68
C ASP A 58 -10.36 -7.41 3.00
N GLY A 59 -9.36 -6.56 2.83
CA GLY A 59 -9.44 -5.13 3.11
C GLY A 59 -8.23 -4.35 2.62
N PHE A 60 -8.44 -3.05 2.44
CA PHE A 60 -7.42 -2.10 1.99
C PHE A 60 -7.14 -1.06 3.09
N VAL A 61 -5.87 -0.88 3.44
CA VAL A 61 -5.42 0.09 4.44
C VAL A 61 -4.56 1.15 3.77
N PHE A 62 -5.10 2.36 3.65
CA PHE A 62 -4.39 3.47 3.00
C PHE A 62 -3.41 4.15 3.95
N LEU A 63 -2.14 4.13 3.57
CA LEU A 63 -1.06 4.83 4.26
C LEU A 63 -0.95 6.23 3.68
N SER A 64 -1.51 7.23 4.35
CA SER A 64 -1.51 8.60 3.86
C SER A 64 -1.34 9.65 4.96
N LYS A 65 -0.78 10.80 4.58
CA LYS A 65 -0.74 12.00 5.41
C LYS A 65 -2.15 12.55 5.61
N THR A 66 -2.52 12.83 6.85
CA THR A 66 -3.67 13.70 7.14
C THR A 66 -3.26 15.16 6.99
N CYS A 67 -3.95 15.92 6.13
CA CYS A 67 -3.88 17.39 6.14
C CYS A 67 -4.97 17.93 7.08
N SER A 68 -4.56 18.63 8.13
CA SER A 68 -5.42 19.42 9.02
C SER A 68 -5.46 20.87 8.60
#